data_AF-A0A6U1JUL3-F1
#
_entry.id   AF-A0A6U1JUL3-F1
#
_cell.length_a   1.000
_cell.length_b   1.000
_cell.length_c   1.000
_cell.angle_alpha   90.00
_cell.angle_beta   90.00
_cell.angle_gamma   90.00
#
_symmetry.space_group_name_H-M   'P 1'
#
loop_
_entity.id
_entity.type
_entity.pdbx_description
1 polymer ?
#
loop_
_entity_poly.entity_id
_entity_poly.type
_entity_poly.pdbx_seq_one_letter_code
_entity_poly.pdbx_strand_id
1 'polypeptide(L)'
;MAPFSQSAAPRRGAASPSSTRPQSSLPPFHPRLCASGYRSSRPQARRPRVPCRAVESKVFTKEADDSSAVPSAVVATLENKLHGESGAKTTDEKKSDELLTAAEAVEIVKNVRDSDFFTLPGELLRGQAFTLYVDKAKSAELNDCSSLKVLVAFNGWRLGQQEYELHPAEALTGLPNTDGCCWYAAQVEVPPEARQMNFCFCGDGEKWDNNEGDNYLIIVNDENLRRPIPDELAAKFDEEANAIWADKYGAALFFTVPEALKAGQPGAIYMNRKRSVTGLADKDPIVMYCGFNSWSSGNVESEMRRAPMPQYDDIDWWTAKVNVPDDAFDLSLAFSCAEKVVFDNNDDNDYTAKVESAAERTPRSIKAVQAQDLAGGKLELVQLDPRPNSNRRARWKEER
;
A
#
# COMPACT_ATOMS: atom_id res chain seq x y z
N MET A 1 -27.31 -48.92 39.30
CA MET A 1 -28.66 -49.51 39.37
C MET A 1 -29.68 -48.39 39.30
N ALA A 2 -30.79 -48.57 38.57
CA ALA A 2 -32.00 -47.74 38.70
C ALA A 2 -33.00 -48.42 39.65
N PRO A 3 -34.14 -47.78 39.98
CA PRO A 3 -35.36 -48.20 39.28
C PRO A 3 -36.29 -47.07 38.79
N PHE A 4 -37.26 -47.49 37.98
CA PHE A 4 -38.43 -46.75 37.49
C PHE A 4 -39.52 -46.61 38.61
N SER A 5 -40.69 -45.96 38.46
CA SER A 5 -41.51 -45.65 37.26
C SER A 5 -42.58 -44.57 37.53
N GLN A 6 -43.05 -43.90 36.45
CA GLN A 6 -44.44 -43.47 36.08
C GLN A 6 -45.42 -42.91 37.17
N SER A 7 -46.33 -41.96 36.93
CA SER A 7 -46.98 -41.39 35.72
C SER A 7 -47.52 -39.96 36.07
N ALA A 8 -48.36 -39.19 35.36
CA ALA A 8 -49.19 -39.32 34.14
C ALA A 8 -49.48 -37.93 33.52
N ALA A 9 -50.41 -37.84 32.55
CA ALA A 9 -51.06 -36.61 32.02
C ALA A 9 -52.56 -36.88 31.75
N PRO A 10 -53.46 -35.87 31.52
CA PRO A 10 -53.66 -35.42 30.13
C PRO A 10 -54.31 -34.00 29.85
N ARG A 11 -54.19 -33.57 28.56
CA ARG A 11 -55.18 -32.83 27.71
C ARG A 11 -55.40 -31.28 27.77
N ARG A 12 -54.94 -30.64 26.67
CA ARG A 12 -55.67 -29.78 25.68
C ARG A 12 -55.97 -28.28 25.96
N GLY A 13 -55.76 -27.46 24.91
CA GLY A 13 -56.15 -26.04 24.76
C GLY A 13 -54.97 -25.17 24.29
N ALA A 14 -54.58 -25.03 23.02
CA ALA A 14 -55.30 -24.72 21.76
C ALA A 14 -55.56 -23.21 21.54
N ALA A 15 -54.57 -22.49 20.99
CA ALA A 15 -54.73 -21.26 20.19
C ALA A 15 -53.43 -20.96 19.41
N SER A 16 -53.55 -20.39 18.21
CA SER A 16 -52.43 -19.81 17.44
C SER A 16 -52.77 -18.38 17.06
N PRO A 17 -51.76 -17.53 16.82
CA PRO A 17 -51.84 -16.60 15.70
C PRO A 17 -50.60 -16.69 14.80
N SER A 18 -50.85 -16.78 13.50
CA SER A 18 -49.81 -16.70 12.45
C SER A 18 -49.36 -15.25 12.24
N SER A 19 -48.05 -14.99 12.27
CA SER A 19 -47.47 -13.73 11.81
C SER A 19 -46.55 -14.00 10.62
N THR A 20 -47.04 -13.71 9.41
CA THR A 20 -46.28 -13.84 8.16
C THR A 20 -45.30 -12.67 8.01
N ARG A 21 -44.00 -12.96 8.10
CA ARG A 21 -42.93 -12.02 7.75
C ARG A 21 -42.33 -12.44 6.39
N PRO A 22 -42.34 -11.59 5.35
CA PRO A 22 -41.84 -11.98 4.04
C PRO A 22 -40.32 -12.16 4.05
N GLN A 23 -39.84 -13.28 3.53
CA GLN A 23 -38.42 -13.49 3.24
C GLN A 23 -38.10 -12.90 1.85
N SER A 24 -37.39 -11.79 1.80
CA SER A 24 -36.83 -11.25 0.55
C SER A 24 -35.54 -11.97 0.20
N SER A 25 -35.64 -13.08 -0.52
CA SER A 25 -34.49 -13.86 -0.99
C SER A 25 -33.79 -13.15 -2.16
N LEU A 26 -32.79 -12.31 -1.85
CA LEU A 26 -31.82 -11.83 -2.83
C LEU A 26 -30.73 -12.89 -3.05
N PRO A 27 -30.42 -13.30 -4.30
CA PRO A 27 -29.32 -14.20 -4.58
C PRO A 27 -27.96 -13.48 -4.43
N PRO A 28 -26.87 -14.19 -4.08
CA PRO A 28 -25.54 -13.59 -4.01
C PRO A 28 -25.08 -13.15 -5.41
N PHE A 29 -24.75 -11.87 -5.55
CA PHE A 29 -24.20 -11.31 -6.78
C PHE A 29 -22.70 -11.65 -6.90
N HIS A 30 -22.33 -12.46 -7.89
CA HIS A 30 -20.94 -12.58 -8.31
C HIS A 30 -20.62 -11.43 -9.28
N PRO A 31 -19.51 -10.68 -9.09
CA PRO A 31 -19.03 -9.76 -10.12
C PRO A 31 -18.64 -10.57 -11.36
N ARG A 32 -19.23 -10.24 -12.51
CA ARG A 32 -18.92 -10.91 -13.77
C ARG A 32 -17.58 -10.42 -14.29
N LEU A 33 -16.63 -11.34 -14.45
CA LEU A 33 -15.42 -11.11 -15.23
C LEU A 33 -15.80 -10.74 -16.67
N CYS A 34 -15.39 -9.56 -17.14
CA CYS A 34 -15.59 -9.11 -18.52
C CYS A 34 -14.64 -9.83 -19.49
N ALA A 35 -14.93 -11.10 -19.76
CA ALA A 35 -14.22 -11.89 -20.76
C ALA A 35 -14.64 -11.49 -22.19
N SER A 36 -13.93 -10.55 -22.81
CA SER A 36 -14.04 -10.27 -24.24
C SER A 36 -13.32 -11.35 -25.07
N GLY A 37 -13.82 -11.61 -26.28
CA GLY A 37 -13.56 -12.87 -26.98
C GLY A 37 -12.20 -12.97 -27.69
N TYR A 38 -11.43 -14.01 -27.36
CA TYR A 38 -10.26 -14.44 -28.14
C TYR A 38 -10.66 -14.80 -29.59
N ARG A 39 -10.12 -14.09 -30.59
CA ARG A 39 -10.18 -14.51 -32.00
C ARG A 39 -8.79 -14.49 -32.63
N SER A 40 -8.37 -15.66 -33.13
CA SER A 40 -7.04 -15.90 -33.68
C SER A 40 -6.93 -15.51 -35.16
N SER A 41 -5.92 -14.70 -35.53
CA SER A 41 -5.49 -14.56 -36.93
C SER A 41 -4.07 -14.01 -37.14
N ARG A 42 -3.06 -14.87 -36.98
CA ARG A 42 -1.70 -14.82 -37.60
C ARG A 42 -0.75 -13.64 -37.26
N PRO A 43 0.59 -13.83 -37.38
CA PRO A 43 1.59 -12.83 -37.02
C PRO A 43 1.91 -11.85 -38.15
N GLN A 44 2.32 -10.62 -37.79
CA GLN A 44 3.04 -9.70 -38.68
C GLN A 44 4.36 -9.21 -38.05
N ALA A 45 5.23 -8.61 -38.87
CA ALA A 45 6.65 -8.48 -38.58
C ALA A 45 7.01 -7.44 -37.52
N ARG A 46 8.12 -7.71 -36.81
CA ARG A 46 8.77 -6.74 -35.91
C ARG A 46 9.22 -5.50 -36.69
N ARG A 47 8.90 -4.29 -36.20
CA ARG A 47 9.67 -3.07 -36.50
C ARG A 47 10.67 -2.82 -35.36
N PRO A 48 11.87 -2.30 -35.63
CA PRO A 48 12.82 -1.95 -34.58
C PRO A 48 12.29 -0.75 -33.77
N ARG A 49 12.37 -0.82 -32.44
CA ARG A 49 12.22 0.37 -31.59
C ARG A 49 13.58 1.05 -31.45
N VAL A 50 13.61 2.37 -31.69
CA VAL A 50 14.76 3.25 -31.42
C VAL A 50 14.98 3.31 -29.90
N PRO A 51 16.22 3.33 -29.39
CA PRO A 51 16.46 3.51 -27.96
C PRO A 51 15.99 4.90 -27.51
N CYS A 52 15.00 4.93 -26.62
CA CYS A 52 14.62 6.16 -25.93
C CYS A 52 15.77 6.58 -25.00
N ARG A 53 16.20 7.83 -25.15
CA ARG A 53 17.32 8.41 -24.42
C ARG A 53 16.90 8.65 -22.96
N ALA A 54 17.64 8.06 -22.01
CA ALA A 54 17.46 8.40 -20.60
C ALA A 54 17.73 9.89 -20.38
N VAL A 55 16.93 10.53 -19.51
CA VAL A 55 17.15 11.89 -19.03
C VAL A 55 17.48 11.77 -17.54
N GLU A 56 18.60 12.35 -17.13
CA GLU A 56 19.18 12.19 -15.80
C GLU A 56 18.38 12.95 -14.74
N SER A 57 17.91 12.25 -13.70
CA SER A 57 17.43 12.87 -12.47
C SER A 57 18.62 13.23 -11.58
N LYS A 58 19.09 14.47 -11.64
CA LYS A 58 20.16 14.97 -10.75
C LYS A 58 19.64 15.14 -9.32
N VAL A 59 19.86 14.14 -8.48
CA VAL A 59 19.87 14.32 -7.02
C VAL A 59 21.21 14.96 -6.66
N PHE A 60 21.19 16.18 -6.14
CA PHE A 60 22.41 16.89 -5.73
C PHE A 60 22.86 16.40 -4.34
N THR A 61 23.99 15.69 -4.31
CA THR A 61 24.75 15.51 -3.07
C THR A 61 25.43 16.84 -2.69
N LYS A 62 25.54 17.07 -1.37
CA LYS A 62 25.92 18.37 -0.80
C LYS A 62 27.43 18.55 -0.71
N GLU A 63 28.07 18.93 -1.81
CA GLU A 63 29.33 19.68 -1.74
C GLU A 63 29.03 21.18 -1.64
N ALA A 64 29.86 21.93 -0.92
CA ALA A 64 29.64 23.33 -0.62
C ALA A 64 30.56 24.23 -1.46
N ASP A 65 29.95 25.01 -2.36
CA ASP A 65 30.57 26.19 -2.94
C ASP A 65 29.50 27.28 -3.16
N ASP A 66 29.91 28.54 -3.30
CA ASP A 66 29.06 29.70 -2.99
C ASP A 66 28.19 30.22 -4.17
N SER A 67 27.16 31.00 -3.81
CA SER A 67 26.20 31.77 -4.63
C SER A 67 24.98 31.03 -5.24
N SER A 68 23.87 31.76 -5.35
CA SER A 68 22.55 31.36 -5.92
C SER A 68 21.67 30.38 -5.11
N ALA A 69 21.51 30.61 -3.80
CA ALA A 69 20.55 29.87 -2.97
C ALA A 69 19.08 30.18 -3.29
N VAL A 70 18.26 29.13 -3.45
CA VAL A 70 16.78 29.21 -3.51
C VAL A 70 16.21 29.00 -2.09
N PRO A 71 15.21 29.78 -1.61
CA PRO A 71 14.68 29.62 -0.26
C PRO A 71 13.86 28.34 -0.06
N SER A 72 14.47 27.30 0.51
CA SER A 72 13.86 25.99 0.84
C SER A 72 12.79 26.03 1.96
N ALA A 73 12.19 27.19 2.23
CA ALA A 73 11.28 27.41 3.35
C ALA A 73 9.79 27.25 2.98
N VAL A 74 9.41 27.47 1.71
CA VAL A 74 7.99 27.56 1.31
C VAL A 74 7.29 26.20 1.32
N VAL A 75 7.93 25.15 0.78
CA VAL A 75 7.36 23.79 0.75
C VAL A 75 7.06 23.29 2.17
N ALA A 76 8.04 23.39 3.07
CA ALA A 76 7.88 23.03 4.47
C ALA A 76 6.83 23.90 5.22
N THR A 77 6.39 25.04 4.67
CA THR A 77 5.35 25.87 5.29
C THR A 77 3.93 25.39 4.97
N LEU A 78 3.75 24.61 3.90
CA LEU A 78 2.46 24.02 3.53
C LEU A 78 2.19 22.73 4.32
N GLU A 79 3.17 21.83 4.40
CA GLU A 79 3.05 20.54 5.11
C GLU A 79 2.84 20.70 6.63
N ASN A 80 3.54 21.66 7.24
CA ASN A 80 3.45 21.95 8.68
C ASN A 80 2.16 22.70 9.09
N LYS A 81 1.30 23.10 8.14
CA LYS A 81 0.03 23.80 8.43
C LYS A 81 -1.20 22.88 8.52
N LEU A 82 -1.03 21.59 8.19
CA LEU A 82 -2.09 20.58 8.20
C LEU A 82 -1.88 19.52 9.29
N HIS A 83 -0.64 19.23 9.69
CA HIS A 83 -0.35 18.37 10.83
C HIS A 83 -0.51 19.16 12.15
N GLY A 84 -1.57 18.88 12.91
CA GLY A 84 -1.89 19.63 14.13
C GLY A 84 -0.99 19.28 15.31
N GLU A 85 -0.33 20.29 15.89
CA GLU A 85 0.41 20.12 17.16
C GLU A 85 -0.53 19.69 18.30
N SER A 86 -0.15 18.65 19.06
CA SER A 86 -0.94 18.08 20.16
C SER A 86 -0.88 18.91 21.46
N GLY A 87 -1.15 20.21 21.35
CA GLY A 87 -1.19 21.17 22.46
C GLY A 87 -2.58 21.23 23.13
N ALA A 88 -2.79 20.47 24.19
CA ALA A 88 -4.10 20.39 24.85
C ALA A 88 -4.53 21.72 25.54
N LYS A 89 -5.42 22.48 24.89
CA LYS A 89 -6.27 23.52 25.52
C LYS A 89 -7.58 23.76 24.74
N THR A 90 -8.67 23.85 25.48
CA THR A 90 -10.01 24.34 25.07
C THR A 90 -9.93 25.64 24.27
N THR A 91 -10.75 25.91 23.24
CA THR A 91 -12.22 25.73 23.15
C THR A 91 -12.65 25.59 21.67
N ASP A 92 -13.95 25.43 21.40
CA ASP A 92 -14.55 25.27 20.05
C ASP A 92 -14.03 26.21 18.95
N GLU A 93 -13.65 25.63 17.80
CA GLU A 93 -13.99 26.21 16.49
C GLU A 93 -14.04 25.12 15.40
N LYS A 94 -15.04 25.17 14.51
CA LYS A 94 -15.17 24.23 13.38
C LYS A 94 -14.27 24.68 12.24
N LYS A 95 -13.22 23.92 11.93
CA LYS A 95 -12.43 24.11 10.70
C LYS A 95 -13.11 23.42 9.52
N SER A 96 -14.16 24.05 8.98
CA SER A 96 -14.88 23.60 7.78
C SER A 96 -14.96 24.71 6.74
N ASP A 97 -14.84 24.33 5.47
CA ASP A 97 -15.19 25.13 4.28
C ASP A 97 -14.31 26.37 3.96
N GLU A 98 -12.99 26.31 4.22
CA GLU A 98 -12.03 27.21 3.56
C GLU A 98 -11.66 26.69 2.15
N LEU A 99 -12.03 27.46 1.12
CA LEU A 99 -11.59 27.23 -0.26
C LEU A 99 -10.09 27.58 -0.41
N LEU A 100 -9.41 26.98 -1.39
CA LEU A 100 -8.03 27.32 -1.74
C LEU A 100 -7.90 28.81 -2.07
N THR A 101 -6.84 29.48 -1.58
CA THR A 101 -6.56 30.83 -2.06
C THR A 101 -6.10 30.79 -3.52
N ALA A 102 -6.34 31.88 -4.26
CA ALA A 102 -5.94 31.97 -5.66
C ALA A 102 -4.42 31.77 -5.88
N ALA A 103 -3.58 32.01 -4.87
CA ALA A 103 -2.15 31.75 -4.92
C ALA A 103 -1.83 30.24 -4.79
N GLU A 104 -2.45 29.55 -3.84
CA GLU A 104 -2.29 28.11 -3.64
C GLU A 104 -2.85 27.33 -4.85
N ALA A 105 -4.05 27.70 -5.33
CA ALA A 105 -4.67 27.07 -6.48
C ALA A 105 -3.82 27.19 -7.76
N VAL A 106 -3.20 28.36 -8.00
CA VAL A 106 -2.27 28.57 -9.13
C VAL A 106 -0.99 27.73 -8.97
N GLU A 107 -0.47 27.56 -7.75
CA GLU A 107 0.73 26.73 -7.52
C GLU A 107 0.44 25.24 -7.66
N ILE A 108 -0.71 24.78 -7.15
CA ILE A 108 -1.20 23.40 -7.33
C ILE A 108 -1.31 23.10 -8.82
N VAL A 109 -2.04 23.91 -9.60
CA VAL A 109 -2.24 23.67 -11.04
C VAL A 109 -0.90 23.61 -11.80
N LYS A 110 0.10 24.45 -11.49
CA LYS A 110 1.44 24.35 -12.13
C LYS A 110 2.07 22.97 -11.96
N ASN A 111 1.91 22.36 -10.78
CA ASN A 111 2.54 21.10 -10.42
C ASN A 111 1.77 19.90 -10.98
N VAL A 112 0.42 19.94 -10.95
CA VAL A 112 -0.44 18.82 -11.37
C VAL A 112 -0.92 18.89 -12.83
N ARG A 113 -0.60 19.96 -13.57
CA ARG A 113 -1.01 20.14 -14.99
C ARG A 113 -0.68 18.97 -15.92
N ASP A 114 0.30 18.15 -15.57
CA ASP A 114 0.78 17.01 -16.38
C ASP A 114 0.20 15.66 -15.88
N SER A 115 -0.50 15.63 -14.73
CA SER A 115 -1.10 14.43 -14.10
C SER A 115 -2.58 14.22 -14.45
N ASP A 116 -3.06 12.98 -14.55
CA ASP A 116 -4.47 12.67 -14.88
C ASP A 116 -5.41 12.78 -13.66
N PHE A 117 -4.88 12.53 -12.46
CA PHE A 117 -5.55 12.70 -11.17
C PHE A 117 -4.55 13.17 -10.11
N PHE A 118 -5.04 13.70 -8.98
CA PHE A 118 -4.24 13.97 -7.78
C PHE A 118 -5.13 14.07 -6.52
N THR A 119 -4.54 14.25 -5.35
CA THR A 119 -5.27 14.38 -4.08
C THR A 119 -4.81 15.58 -3.24
N LEU A 120 -5.70 16.12 -2.39
CA LEU A 120 -5.35 17.11 -1.35
C LEU A 120 -5.99 16.72 0.00
N PRO A 121 -5.22 16.53 1.08
CA PRO A 121 -3.75 16.43 1.11
C PRO A 121 -3.24 15.33 0.17
N GLY A 122 -2.01 15.48 -0.32
CA GLY A 122 -1.41 14.52 -1.26
C GLY A 122 -1.11 13.16 -0.63
N GLU A 123 -0.77 13.14 0.66
CA GLU A 123 -0.77 11.91 1.44
C GLU A 123 -2.16 11.65 2.05
N LEU A 124 -2.74 10.48 1.77
CA LEU A 124 -3.95 10.01 2.43
C LEU A 124 -3.60 9.45 3.81
N LEU A 125 -4.24 9.96 4.86
CA LEU A 125 -4.01 9.55 6.25
C LEU A 125 -5.20 8.78 6.83
N ARG A 126 -4.92 7.74 7.63
CA ARG A 126 -5.94 6.90 8.30
C ARG A 126 -6.93 7.75 9.10
N GLY A 127 -8.23 7.62 8.82
CA GLY A 127 -9.29 8.33 9.54
C GLY A 127 -9.46 9.81 9.17
N GLN A 128 -8.79 10.31 8.13
CA GLN A 128 -8.91 11.70 7.66
C GLN A 128 -9.71 11.80 6.36
N ALA A 129 -10.27 12.99 6.10
CA ALA A 129 -10.88 13.32 4.82
C ALA A 129 -9.85 13.92 3.86
N PHE A 130 -10.02 13.66 2.57
CA PHE A 130 -9.23 14.26 1.48
C PHE A 130 -10.14 14.57 0.30
N THR A 131 -9.65 15.38 -0.64
CA THR A 131 -10.31 15.62 -1.93
C THR A 131 -9.54 14.88 -3.03
N LEU A 132 -10.22 14.02 -3.78
CA LEU A 132 -9.71 13.43 -5.02
C LEU A 132 -10.06 14.34 -6.19
N TYR A 133 -9.11 14.59 -7.08
CA TYR A 133 -9.26 15.37 -8.31
C TYR A 133 -8.96 14.51 -9.52
N VAL A 134 -9.68 14.73 -10.63
CA VAL A 134 -9.43 14.12 -11.94
C VAL A 134 -9.51 15.17 -13.05
N ASP A 135 -8.58 15.12 -14.01
CA ASP A 135 -8.61 15.97 -15.19
C ASP A 135 -9.45 15.31 -16.28
N LYS A 136 -10.72 15.73 -16.36
CA LYS A 136 -11.67 15.27 -17.36
C LYS A 136 -11.16 15.50 -18.78
N ALA A 137 -10.34 16.52 -19.04
CA ALA A 137 -9.87 16.85 -20.39
C ALA A 137 -8.86 15.83 -20.94
N LYS A 138 -8.18 15.07 -20.07
CA LYS A 138 -7.15 14.09 -20.47
C LYS A 138 -7.67 12.68 -20.65
N SER A 139 -8.58 12.25 -19.77
CA SER A 139 -9.15 10.91 -19.86
C SER A 139 -9.89 10.72 -21.18
N ALA A 140 -9.43 9.77 -21.99
CA ALA A 140 -10.01 9.46 -23.30
C ALA A 140 -11.46 8.96 -23.20
N GLU A 141 -11.82 8.35 -22.07
CA GLU A 141 -13.14 7.75 -21.81
C GLU A 141 -14.12 8.73 -21.12
N LEU A 142 -13.64 9.82 -20.49
CA LEU A 142 -14.47 10.71 -19.68
C LEU A 142 -14.68 12.11 -20.27
N ASN A 143 -13.87 12.53 -21.25
CA ASN A 143 -13.85 13.92 -21.75
C ASN A 143 -15.21 14.43 -22.28
N ASP A 144 -15.99 13.58 -22.94
CA ASP A 144 -17.30 13.90 -23.53
C ASP A 144 -18.50 13.60 -22.60
N CYS A 145 -18.29 12.98 -21.44
CA CYS A 145 -19.36 12.56 -20.53
C CYS A 145 -20.11 13.75 -19.90
N SER A 146 -21.41 13.60 -19.66
CA SER A 146 -22.24 14.64 -19.04
C SER A 146 -22.16 14.65 -17.50
N SER A 147 -21.93 13.49 -16.91
CA SER A 147 -21.86 13.22 -15.48
C SER A 147 -20.67 12.32 -15.16
N LEU A 148 -20.05 12.54 -13.99
CA LEU A 148 -18.86 11.82 -13.54
C LEU A 148 -19.05 11.31 -12.12
N LYS A 149 -18.51 10.12 -11.84
CA LYS A 149 -18.45 9.51 -10.51
C LYS A 149 -17.10 8.84 -10.28
N VAL A 150 -16.75 8.61 -9.02
CA VAL A 150 -15.65 7.72 -8.63
C VAL A 150 -16.18 6.60 -7.72
N LEU A 151 -15.76 5.37 -8.03
CA LEU A 151 -15.95 4.22 -7.16
C LEU A 151 -14.67 4.05 -6.33
N VAL A 152 -14.80 4.07 -5.02
CA VAL A 152 -13.68 3.99 -4.07
C VAL A 152 -13.84 2.77 -3.17
N ALA A 153 -12.77 1.98 -3.02
CA ALA A 153 -12.77 0.81 -2.15
C ALA A 153 -11.42 0.58 -1.48
N PHE A 154 -11.43 0.29 -0.19
CA PHE A 154 -10.20 0.19 0.62
C PHE A 154 -9.77 -1.26 0.89
N ASN A 155 -8.46 -1.43 1.05
CA ASN A 155 -7.77 -2.70 1.36
C ASN A 155 -8.04 -3.83 0.36
N GLY A 156 -8.21 -3.49 -0.92
CA GLY A 156 -8.55 -4.45 -1.98
C GLY A 156 -10.00 -4.91 -1.87
N TRP A 157 -10.93 -3.96 -1.88
CA TRP A 157 -12.39 -4.18 -1.82
C TRP A 157 -12.90 -4.85 -0.52
N ARG A 158 -12.09 -4.82 0.55
CA ARG A 158 -12.41 -5.49 1.84
C ARG A 158 -13.23 -4.64 2.78
N LEU A 159 -13.07 -3.31 2.77
CA LEU A 159 -13.87 -2.38 3.60
C LEU A 159 -15.13 -1.89 2.86
N GLY A 160 -15.64 -2.70 1.92
CA GLY A 160 -16.72 -2.33 1.02
C GLY A 160 -16.28 -1.44 -0.15
N GLN A 161 -17.27 -1.04 -0.94
CA GLN A 161 -17.20 -0.07 -2.03
C GLN A 161 -18.09 1.11 -1.66
N GLN A 162 -17.63 2.31 -1.99
CA GLN A 162 -18.35 3.57 -1.87
C GLN A 162 -18.38 4.26 -3.25
N GLU A 163 -19.40 5.07 -3.50
CA GLU A 163 -19.59 5.78 -4.78
C GLU A 163 -19.81 7.26 -4.49
N TYR A 164 -19.02 8.12 -5.12
CA TYR A 164 -19.07 9.57 -4.96
C TYR A 164 -19.32 10.24 -6.31
N GLU A 165 -20.16 11.27 -6.32
CA GLU A 165 -20.35 12.11 -7.51
C GLU A 165 -19.20 13.14 -7.60
N LEU A 166 -18.71 13.37 -8.81
CA LEU A 166 -17.63 14.30 -9.08
C LEU A 166 -18.21 15.64 -9.55
N HIS A 167 -17.80 16.73 -8.90
CA HIS A 167 -18.28 18.08 -9.18
C HIS A 167 -17.13 18.96 -9.71
N PRO A 168 -17.40 20.03 -10.49
CA PRO A 168 -16.34 20.93 -10.96
C PRO A 168 -15.50 21.48 -9.79
N ALA A 169 -14.18 21.32 -9.86
CA ALA A 169 -13.27 21.58 -8.74
C ALA A 169 -13.30 23.06 -8.27
N GLU A 170 -13.53 23.98 -9.20
CA GLU A 170 -13.70 25.42 -8.93
C GLU A 170 -14.85 25.69 -7.94
N ALA A 171 -15.92 24.88 -7.99
CA ALA A 171 -17.09 25.03 -7.12
C ALA A 171 -16.93 24.32 -5.76
N LEU A 172 -16.08 23.28 -5.69
CA LEU A 172 -15.88 22.47 -4.47
C LEU A 172 -14.72 22.99 -3.60
N THR A 173 -13.62 23.44 -4.23
CA THR A 173 -12.40 23.82 -3.52
C THR A 173 -11.73 25.10 -4.05
N GLY A 174 -12.29 25.74 -5.09
CA GLY A 174 -11.73 26.96 -5.68
C GLY A 174 -10.57 26.71 -6.67
N LEU A 175 -10.28 25.46 -7.01
CA LEU A 175 -9.27 25.12 -8.02
C LEU A 175 -9.77 25.47 -9.43
N PRO A 176 -9.15 26.43 -10.16
CA PRO A 176 -9.66 26.86 -11.44
C PRO A 176 -9.36 25.85 -12.55
N ASN A 177 -10.20 25.84 -13.58
CA ASN A 177 -9.86 25.25 -14.87
C ASN A 177 -8.84 26.14 -15.61
N THR A 178 -7.96 25.54 -16.39
CA THR A 178 -6.93 26.25 -17.19
C THR A 178 -6.88 25.69 -18.60
N ASP A 179 -6.24 26.41 -19.53
CA ASP A 179 -6.12 25.98 -20.93
C ASP A 179 -5.52 24.55 -21.04
N GLY A 180 -6.37 23.57 -21.32
CA GLY A 180 -6.03 22.15 -21.43
C GLY A 180 -6.40 21.25 -20.24
N CYS A 181 -6.82 21.80 -19.10
CA CYS A 181 -7.21 21.04 -17.90
C CYS A 181 -8.66 21.35 -17.48
N CYS A 182 -9.44 20.30 -17.20
CA CYS A 182 -10.82 20.40 -16.74
C CYS A 182 -11.03 19.57 -15.46
N TRP A 183 -10.77 20.20 -14.32
CA TRP A 183 -10.71 19.52 -13.02
C TRP A 183 -12.11 19.27 -12.43
N TYR A 184 -12.37 18.01 -12.09
CA TYR A 184 -13.51 17.58 -11.28
C TYR A 184 -13.00 16.95 -9.99
N ALA A 185 -13.77 17.08 -8.91
CA ALA A 185 -13.35 16.73 -7.57
C ALA A 185 -14.48 16.12 -6.72
N ALA A 186 -14.10 15.28 -5.76
CA ALA A 186 -14.98 14.70 -4.75
C ALA A 186 -14.25 14.63 -3.40
N GLN A 187 -14.95 14.95 -2.30
CA GLN A 187 -14.46 14.72 -0.94
C GLN A 187 -14.74 13.27 -0.53
N VAL A 188 -13.74 12.61 0.05
CA VAL A 188 -13.75 11.19 0.43
C VAL A 188 -13.15 11.04 1.82
N GLU A 189 -13.77 10.21 2.66
CA GLU A 189 -13.22 9.87 3.99
C GLU A 189 -12.40 8.57 3.89
N VAL A 190 -11.20 8.58 4.47
CA VAL A 190 -10.36 7.38 4.61
C VAL A 190 -10.75 6.64 5.89
N PRO A 191 -11.24 5.38 5.81
CA PRO A 191 -11.56 4.61 7.01
C PRO A 191 -10.34 4.47 7.94
N PRO A 192 -10.52 4.47 9.28
CA PRO A 192 -9.42 4.26 10.24
C PRO A 192 -8.63 2.96 10.02
N GLU A 193 -9.23 1.96 9.38
CA GLU A 193 -8.63 0.65 9.06
C GLU A 193 -7.97 0.60 7.67
N ALA A 194 -8.07 1.67 6.86
CA ALA A 194 -7.54 1.68 5.49
C ALA A 194 -6.00 1.76 5.45
N ARG A 195 -5.43 1.11 4.43
CA ARG A 195 -3.98 0.96 4.18
C ARG A 195 -3.61 1.07 2.69
N GLN A 196 -4.54 0.72 1.80
CA GLN A 196 -4.52 1.10 0.38
C GLN A 196 -5.92 1.48 -0.10
N MET A 197 -6.04 2.58 -0.85
CA MET A 197 -7.23 2.93 -1.61
C MET A 197 -7.12 2.35 -3.03
N ASN A 198 -8.23 1.87 -3.57
CA ASN A 198 -8.35 1.30 -4.91
C ASN A 198 -9.56 2.00 -5.54
N PHE A 199 -9.43 2.57 -6.73
CA PHE A 199 -10.52 3.37 -7.32
C PHE A 199 -10.52 3.35 -8.85
N CYS A 200 -11.69 3.66 -9.40
CA CYS A 200 -11.89 3.87 -10.82
C CYS A 200 -12.99 4.91 -11.06
N PHE A 201 -12.88 5.62 -12.17
CA PHE A 201 -13.81 6.69 -12.55
C PHE A 201 -14.88 6.14 -13.51
N CYS A 202 -16.10 6.67 -13.40
CA CYS A 202 -17.22 6.30 -14.25
C CYS A 202 -17.84 7.55 -14.89
N GLY A 203 -18.05 7.50 -16.21
CA GLY A 203 -18.70 8.53 -17.00
C GLY A 203 -20.08 8.06 -17.48
N ASP A 204 -21.12 8.83 -17.19
CA ASP A 204 -22.53 8.58 -17.55
C ASP A 204 -23.07 7.18 -17.19
N GLY A 205 -22.41 6.46 -16.26
CA GLY A 205 -22.79 5.12 -15.82
C GLY A 205 -22.31 3.97 -16.71
N GLU A 206 -21.78 4.25 -17.90
CA GLU A 206 -21.41 3.23 -18.90
C GLU A 206 -19.93 3.25 -19.30
N LYS A 207 -19.26 4.41 -19.27
CA LYS A 207 -17.82 4.53 -19.57
C LYS A 207 -17.00 4.44 -18.30
N TRP A 208 -15.79 3.89 -18.40
CA TRP A 208 -14.95 3.55 -17.25
C TRP A 208 -13.49 3.90 -17.51
N ASP A 209 -12.90 4.72 -16.65
CA ASP A 209 -11.46 4.88 -16.57
C ASP A 209 -10.94 4.12 -15.35
N ASN A 210 -10.27 3.00 -15.62
CA ASN A 210 -9.82 2.03 -14.62
C ASN A 210 -8.37 1.55 -14.87
N ASN A 211 -7.51 2.42 -15.41
CA ASN A 211 -6.07 2.18 -15.62
C ASN A 211 -5.80 0.84 -16.34
N GLU A 212 -6.20 0.76 -17.61
CA GLU A 212 -6.10 -0.44 -18.49
C GLU A 212 -6.77 -1.72 -17.93
N GLY A 213 -7.53 -1.63 -16.83
CA GLY A 213 -8.21 -2.73 -16.14
C GLY A 213 -7.64 -3.12 -14.77
N ASP A 214 -6.49 -2.57 -14.35
CA ASP A 214 -5.86 -2.86 -13.05
C ASP A 214 -6.45 -2.01 -11.90
N ASN A 215 -7.17 -0.92 -12.21
CA ASN A 215 -7.64 0.17 -11.33
C ASN A 215 -6.51 1.05 -10.79
N TYR A 216 -6.84 2.29 -10.41
CA TYR A 216 -5.90 3.19 -9.74
C TYR A 216 -5.73 2.80 -8.27
N LEU A 217 -4.54 3.05 -7.72
CA LEU A 217 -4.19 2.69 -6.36
C LEU A 217 -3.34 3.78 -5.69
N ILE A 218 -3.79 4.24 -4.53
CA ILE A 218 -3.02 5.14 -3.65
C ILE A 218 -2.77 4.41 -2.32
N ILE A 219 -1.54 4.52 -1.79
CA ILE A 219 -1.21 4.00 -0.46
C ILE A 219 -1.79 4.97 0.59
N VAL A 220 -2.50 4.43 1.57
CA VAL A 220 -2.90 5.22 2.75
C VAL A 220 -1.73 5.18 3.72
N ASN A 221 -1.12 6.33 3.98
CA ASN A 221 -0.05 6.48 4.95
C ASN A 221 -0.60 6.27 6.38
N ASP A 222 0.26 5.69 7.21
CA ASP A 222 0.04 5.47 8.63
C ASP A 222 1.23 6.05 9.39
N GLU A 223 0.99 7.19 10.05
CA GLU A 223 1.99 7.88 10.88
C GLU A 223 2.64 6.94 11.91
N ASN A 224 1.90 5.93 12.39
CA ASN A 224 2.42 4.95 13.36
C ASN A 224 3.50 4.04 12.77
N LEU A 225 3.53 3.87 11.44
CA LEU A 225 4.58 3.14 10.76
C LEU A 225 5.82 4.00 10.55
N ARG A 226 5.63 5.28 10.19
CA ARG A 226 6.71 6.21 9.81
C ARG A 226 7.28 7.04 10.97
N ARG A 227 6.62 7.07 12.15
CA ARG A 227 7.10 7.81 13.33
C ARG A 227 8.55 7.43 13.69
N PRO A 228 9.42 8.40 14.05
CA PRO A 228 10.76 8.11 14.52
C PRO A 228 10.76 7.17 15.74
N ILE A 229 11.62 6.14 15.70
CA ILE A 229 11.89 5.28 16.86
C ILE A 229 12.95 5.98 17.73
N PRO A 230 12.73 6.17 19.04
CA PRO A 230 13.69 6.86 19.91
C PRO A 230 15.07 6.20 19.90
N ASP A 231 16.14 7.01 19.89
CA ASP A 231 17.53 6.54 19.76
C ASP A 231 17.91 5.52 20.85
N GLU A 232 17.44 5.70 22.09
CA GLU A 232 17.66 4.76 23.20
C GLU A 232 17.08 3.36 22.90
N LEU A 233 15.96 3.29 22.19
CA LEU A 233 15.31 2.04 21.81
C LEU A 233 15.94 1.45 20.55
N ALA A 234 16.32 2.30 19.59
CA ALA A 234 17.11 1.89 18.43
C ALA A 234 18.45 1.24 18.85
N ALA A 235 19.14 1.84 19.82
CA ALA A 235 20.39 1.33 20.39
C ALA A 235 20.22 0.01 21.14
N LYS A 236 19.15 -0.18 21.91
CA LYS A 236 18.85 -1.48 22.57
C LYS A 236 18.68 -2.61 21.56
N PHE A 237 18.06 -2.35 20.40
CA PHE A 237 18.02 -3.35 19.32
C PHE A 237 19.41 -3.66 18.76
N ASP A 238 20.32 -2.68 18.71
CA ASP A 238 21.72 -2.92 18.29
C ASP A 238 22.55 -3.68 19.34
N GLU A 239 22.30 -3.46 20.63
CA GLU A 239 22.90 -4.24 21.72
C GLU A 239 22.41 -5.70 21.70
N GLU A 240 21.11 -5.93 21.55
CA GLU A 240 20.50 -7.27 21.42
C GLU A 240 20.97 -7.97 20.13
N ALA A 241 21.05 -7.25 19.01
CA ALA A 241 21.61 -7.77 17.76
C ALA A 241 23.07 -8.23 17.95
N ASN A 242 23.91 -7.38 18.54
CA ASN A 242 25.32 -7.68 18.83
C ASN A 242 25.49 -8.94 19.67
N ALA A 243 24.60 -9.19 20.64
CA ALA A 243 24.66 -10.35 21.52
C ALA A 243 24.24 -11.69 20.87
N ILE A 244 23.52 -11.67 19.73
CA ILE A 244 22.90 -12.86 19.14
C ILE A 244 23.45 -13.21 17.74
N TRP A 245 23.84 -12.21 16.94
CA TRP A 245 24.07 -12.41 15.50
C TRP A 245 25.20 -13.41 15.17
N ALA A 246 26.28 -13.43 15.96
CA ALA A 246 27.48 -14.21 15.68
C ALA A 246 27.22 -15.72 15.79
N ASP A 247 26.57 -16.15 16.88
CA ASP A 247 26.31 -17.56 17.18
C ASP A 247 25.18 -18.15 16.32
N LYS A 248 24.30 -17.30 15.76
CA LYS A 248 23.03 -17.74 15.15
C LYS A 248 22.81 -17.32 13.69
N TYR A 249 23.36 -16.18 13.25
CA TYR A 249 22.97 -15.54 11.99
C TYR A 249 24.13 -15.17 11.04
N GLY A 250 25.40 -15.49 11.35
CA GLY A 250 26.55 -15.16 10.49
C GLY A 250 26.46 -15.66 9.04
N ALA A 251 25.67 -16.70 8.76
CA ALA A 251 25.40 -17.22 7.41
C ALA A 251 24.07 -16.73 6.78
N ALA A 252 23.22 -16.02 7.52
CA ALA A 252 21.90 -15.58 7.05
C ALA A 252 21.99 -14.30 6.20
N LEU A 253 21.06 -14.15 5.25
CA LEU A 253 20.89 -12.89 4.51
C LEU A 253 20.36 -11.78 5.40
N PHE A 254 19.39 -12.09 6.28
CA PHE A 254 18.84 -11.13 7.21
C PHE A 254 18.32 -11.81 8.49
N PHE A 255 18.15 -11.02 9.55
CA PHE A 255 17.41 -11.38 10.76
C PHE A 255 16.67 -10.15 11.31
N THR A 256 15.82 -10.35 12.31
CA THR A 256 15.10 -9.27 13.00
C THR A 256 15.45 -9.24 14.48
N VAL A 257 15.28 -8.07 15.10
CA VAL A 257 15.35 -7.88 16.56
C VAL A 257 14.08 -7.17 17.04
N PRO A 258 13.29 -7.77 17.95
CA PRO A 258 13.43 -9.15 18.45
C PRO A 258 13.34 -10.20 17.32
N GLU A 259 13.88 -11.40 17.58
CA GLU A 259 13.94 -12.52 16.62
C GLU A 259 12.57 -12.85 16.00
N ALA A 260 11.52 -12.76 16.81
CA ALA A 260 10.15 -12.69 16.32
C ALA A 260 9.63 -11.28 16.65
N LEU A 261 9.46 -10.45 15.62
CA LEU A 261 8.86 -9.13 15.73
C LEU A 261 7.46 -9.23 16.36
N LYS A 262 7.04 -8.22 17.13
CA LYS A 262 5.76 -8.24 17.84
C LYS A 262 4.82 -7.17 17.30
N ALA A 263 3.57 -7.54 17.04
CA ALA A 263 2.57 -6.61 16.56
C ALA A 263 2.38 -5.44 17.54
N GLY A 264 2.28 -4.23 16.99
CA GLY A 264 2.18 -2.97 17.74
C GLY A 264 3.48 -2.51 18.42
N GLN A 265 4.58 -3.27 18.34
CA GLN A 265 5.86 -2.93 18.95
C GLN A 265 6.91 -2.57 17.88
N PRO A 266 7.81 -1.61 18.11
CA PRO A 266 8.91 -1.37 17.20
C PRO A 266 9.93 -2.52 17.25
N GLY A 267 10.74 -2.61 16.20
CA GLY A 267 11.86 -3.54 16.10
C GLY A 267 12.89 -3.06 15.08
N ALA A 268 13.79 -3.95 14.70
CA ALA A 268 14.84 -3.72 13.72
C ALA A 268 15.00 -4.90 12.77
N ILE A 269 15.43 -4.62 11.54
CA ILE A 269 15.86 -5.60 10.55
C ILE A 269 17.35 -5.39 10.30
N TYR A 270 18.10 -6.49 10.22
CA TYR A 270 19.52 -6.52 9.93
C TYR A 270 19.76 -7.37 8.69
N MET A 271 20.40 -6.81 7.66
CA MET A 271 20.72 -7.48 6.39
C MET A 271 22.24 -7.57 6.22
N ASN A 272 22.77 -8.76 5.91
CA ASN A 272 24.17 -8.94 5.50
C ASN A 272 24.27 -8.74 4.00
N ARG A 273 24.75 -7.56 3.59
CA ARG A 273 24.89 -7.15 2.18
C ARG A 273 25.70 -8.15 1.36
N LYS A 274 26.74 -8.76 1.94
CA LYS A 274 27.60 -9.77 1.27
C LYS A 274 26.93 -11.14 1.04
N ARG A 275 25.73 -11.39 1.59
CA ARG A 275 24.94 -12.60 1.31
C ARG A 275 23.90 -12.40 0.21
N SER A 276 23.73 -11.18 -0.31
CA SER A 276 22.82 -10.90 -1.44
C SER A 276 23.35 -11.54 -2.72
N VAL A 277 22.53 -12.41 -3.35
CA VAL A 277 22.90 -13.13 -4.57
C VAL A 277 22.60 -12.35 -5.86
N THR A 278 21.80 -11.29 -5.79
CA THR A 278 21.37 -10.49 -6.95
C THR A 278 22.31 -9.33 -7.31
N GLY A 279 23.40 -9.15 -6.55
CA GLY A 279 24.42 -8.14 -6.82
C GLY A 279 24.35 -6.88 -5.98
N LEU A 280 23.63 -6.87 -4.85
CA LEU A 280 23.71 -5.77 -3.87
C LEU A 280 25.02 -5.79 -3.04
N ALA A 281 25.83 -6.85 -3.14
CA ALA A 281 27.06 -7.05 -2.37
C ALA A 281 28.03 -5.85 -2.36
N ASP A 282 28.05 -5.07 -3.44
CA ASP A 282 28.92 -3.89 -3.64
C ASP A 282 28.10 -2.62 -3.95
N LYS A 283 26.88 -2.51 -3.40
CA LYS A 283 25.97 -1.36 -3.59
C LYS A 283 25.76 -0.57 -2.31
N ASP A 284 25.80 0.76 -2.41
CA ASP A 284 25.82 1.67 -1.27
C ASP A 284 25.12 3.00 -1.66
N PRO A 285 24.16 3.51 -0.87
CA PRO A 285 23.50 2.86 0.26
C PRO A 285 22.53 1.75 -0.20
N ILE A 286 22.11 0.92 0.76
CA ILE A 286 21.05 -0.10 0.57
C ILE A 286 19.71 0.49 1.01
N VAL A 287 18.69 0.35 0.17
CA VAL A 287 17.30 0.72 0.48
C VAL A 287 16.51 -0.54 0.80
N MET A 288 15.86 -0.55 1.96
CA MET A 288 14.91 -1.59 2.38
C MET A 288 13.49 -1.14 2.06
N TYR A 289 12.72 -2.06 1.47
CA TYR A 289 11.27 -1.99 1.37
C TYR A 289 10.70 -2.97 2.39
N CYS A 290 9.97 -2.47 3.36
CA CYS A 290 9.30 -3.23 4.41
C CYS A 290 7.80 -3.09 4.25
N GLY A 291 7.04 -4.17 4.31
CA GLY A 291 5.58 -4.12 4.29
C GLY A 291 4.96 -5.29 5.01
N PHE A 292 3.83 -5.06 5.67
CA PHE A 292 3.21 -6.06 6.54
C PHE A 292 1.97 -6.66 5.89
N ASN A 293 1.59 -7.85 6.38
CA ASN A 293 0.40 -8.58 5.97
C ASN A 293 0.34 -8.78 4.44
N SER A 294 1.35 -9.42 3.86
CA SER A 294 1.47 -9.58 2.40
C SER A 294 1.53 -8.27 1.60
N TRP A 295 2.11 -7.22 2.17
CA TRP A 295 2.04 -5.83 1.66
C TRP A 295 0.63 -5.21 1.63
N SER A 296 -0.38 -5.80 2.29
CA SER A 296 -1.72 -5.18 2.36
C SER A 296 -1.79 -4.01 3.34
N SER A 297 -0.86 -3.97 4.31
CA SER A 297 -0.83 -2.94 5.36
C SER A 297 0.03 -1.70 4.99
N GLY A 298 0.24 -1.48 3.69
CA GLY A 298 1.16 -0.46 3.15
C GLY A 298 2.62 -0.91 3.15
N ASN A 299 3.52 -0.01 2.78
CA ASN A 299 4.97 -0.21 2.85
C ASN A 299 5.72 1.03 3.36
N VAL A 300 6.86 0.78 3.99
CA VAL A 300 7.87 1.76 4.38
C VAL A 300 9.10 1.52 3.50
N GLU A 301 9.55 2.57 2.82
CA GLU A 301 10.88 2.62 2.21
C GLU A 301 11.84 3.25 3.23
N SER A 302 13.04 2.67 3.41
CA SER A 302 14.01 3.12 4.39
C SER A 302 15.43 2.88 3.90
N GLU A 303 16.24 3.94 3.86
CA GLU A 303 17.68 3.81 3.67
C GLU A 303 18.28 3.11 4.90
N MET A 304 18.88 1.93 4.69
CA MET A 304 19.55 1.20 5.75
C MET A 304 20.86 1.90 6.09
N ARG A 305 21.20 1.94 7.38
CA ARG A 305 22.51 2.42 7.87
C ARG A 305 23.43 1.23 8.11
N ARG A 306 24.73 1.38 7.94
CA ARG A 306 25.68 0.31 8.32
C ARG A 306 25.56 0.03 9.82
N ALA A 307 25.35 -1.23 10.18
CA ALA A 307 25.02 -1.62 11.55
C ALA A 307 26.24 -1.47 12.48
N PRO A 308 26.06 -1.07 13.76
CA PRO A 308 27.12 -0.99 14.76
C PRO A 308 27.43 -2.39 15.34
N MET A 309 27.65 -3.36 14.46
CA MET A 309 28.01 -4.75 14.77
C MET A 309 29.37 -5.08 14.11
N PRO A 310 30.08 -6.15 14.50
CA PRO A 310 31.30 -6.58 13.83
C PRO A 310 31.09 -6.85 12.34
N GLN A 311 32.11 -6.53 11.56
CA GLN A 311 32.12 -6.57 10.10
C GLN A 311 33.38 -7.30 9.63
N TYR A 312 33.25 -8.19 8.65
CA TYR A 312 34.32 -9.06 8.12
C TYR A 312 34.18 -9.20 6.60
N ASP A 313 35.15 -9.84 5.93
CA ASP A 313 35.21 -9.90 4.46
C ASP A 313 33.96 -10.50 3.79
N ASP A 314 33.27 -11.43 4.46
CA ASP A 314 31.99 -12.03 4.02
C ASP A 314 30.77 -11.64 4.87
N ILE A 315 30.93 -10.65 5.77
CA ILE A 315 29.92 -10.17 6.71
C ILE A 315 29.90 -8.65 6.73
N ASP A 316 28.91 -8.07 6.06
CA ASP A 316 28.69 -6.61 6.05
C ASP A 316 27.24 -6.30 6.40
N TRP A 317 26.97 -6.08 7.69
CA TRP A 317 25.63 -5.85 8.24
C TRP A 317 25.16 -4.40 8.10
N TRP A 318 23.93 -4.27 7.62
CA TRP A 318 23.16 -3.03 7.49
C TRP A 318 21.86 -3.15 8.28
N THR A 319 21.37 -2.06 8.87
CA THR A 319 20.17 -2.05 9.72
C THR A 319 19.18 -0.94 9.35
N ALA A 320 17.90 -1.24 9.51
CA ALA A 320 16.82 -0.26 9.54
C ALA A 320 15.86 -0.61 10.69
N LYS A 321 15.34 0.43 11.35
CA LYS A 321 14.40 0.30 12.49
C LYS A 321 12.98 0.49 11.94
N VAL A 322 12.02 -0.31 12.40
CA VAL A 322 10.64 -0.32 11.89
C VAL A 322 9.61 -0.34 13.02
N ASN A 323 8.53 0.42 12.87
CA ASN A 323 7.34 0.22 13.69
C ASN A 323 6.53 -0.92 13.07
N VAL A 324 6.13 -1.92 13.88
CA VAL A 324 5.29 -3.03 13.43
C VAL A 324 3.82 -2.67 13.70
N PRO A 325 2.91 -2.82 12.71
CA PRO A 325 1.48 -2.61 12.92
C PRO A 325 0.91 -3.47 14.04
N ASP A 326 -0.17 -3.01 14.67
CA ASP A 326 -1.00 -3.76 15.62
C ASP A 326 -1.71 -4.97 15.00
N ASP A 327 -2.00 -4.90 13.70
CA ASP A 327 -2.62 -5.97 12.91
C ASP A 327 -1.63 -6.95 12.24
N ALA A 328 -0.31 -6.79 12.44
CA ALA A 328 0.70 -7.49 11.66
C ALA A 328 0.88 -8.98 12.04
N PHE A 329 0.65 -9.90 11.09
CA PHE A 329 0.92 -11.34 11.22
C PHE A 329 2.13 -11.83 10.41
N ASP A 330 2.47 -11.14 9.31
CA ASP A 330 3.75 -11.36 8.59
C ASP A 330 4.41 -10.05 8.16
N LEU A 331 5.74 -10.10 8.13
CA LEU A 331 6.60 -9.09 7.51
C LEU A 331 7.02 -9.62 6.14
N SER A 332 6.95 -8.76 5.13
CA SER A 332 7.49 -8.96 3.79
C SER A 332 8.57 -7.91 3.51
N LEU A 333 9.67 -8.34 2.88
CA LEU A 333 10.89 -7.56 2.68
C LEU A 333 11.39 -7.69 1.23
N ALA A 334 11.92 -6.60 0.70
CA ALA A 334 12.80 -6.57 -0.46
C ALA A 334 13.86 -5.48 -0.26
N PHE A 335 14.98 -5.58 -0.99
CA PHE A 335 16.09 -4.63 -0.89
C PHE A 335 16.45 -4.10 -2.28
N SER A 336 17.01 -2.89 -2.39
CA SER A 336 17.61 -2.37 -3.62
C SER A 336 18.86 -1.53 -3.35
N CYS A 337 19.59 -1.18 -4.40
CA CYS A 337 20.46 -0.01 -4.37
C CYS A 337 19.64 1.29 -4.43
N ALA A 338 20.23 2.42 -4.08
CA ALA A 338 19.57 3.73 -4.08
C ALA A 338 18.94 4.12 -5.42
N GLU A 339 19.56 3.75 -6.55
CA GLU A 339 19.09 4.08 -7.89
C GLU A 339 17.97 3.15 -8.39
N LYS A 340 17.55 2.18 -7.57
CA LYS A 340 16.45 1.24 -7.85
C LYS A 340 16.63 0.43 -9.16
N VAL A 341 17.89 0.16 -9.53
CA VAL A 341 18.26 -0.62 -10.74
C VAL A 341 18.66 -2.08 -10.45
N VAL A 342 19.03 -2.40 -9.21
CA VAL A 342 19.26 -3.78 -8.72
C VAL A 342 18.36 -4.01 -7.52
N PHE A 343 17.65 -5.13 -7.50
CA PHE A 343 16.81 -5.57 -6.39
C PHE A 343 17.26 -6.92 -5.87
N ASP A 344 17.11 -7.14 -4.57
CA ASP A 344 17.07 -8.47 -3.97
C ASP A 344 15.66 -8.70 -3.38
N ASN A 345 14.86 -9.45 -4.13
CA ASN A 345 13.46 -9.75 -3.82
C ASN A 345 13.14 -11.25 -3.89
N ASN A 346 14.15 -12.12 -3.72
CA ASN A 346 13.97 -13.57 -3.66
C ASN A 346 13.28 -14.14 -4.93
N ASP A 347 13.75 -13.76 -6.12
CA ASP A 347 13.17 -14.11 -7.42
C ASP A 347 11.65 -13.81 -7.51
N ASP A 348 11.26 -12.56 -7.25
CA ASP A 348 9.86 -12.08 -7.19
C ASP A 348 8.96 -12.76 -6.12
N ASN A 349 9.51 -13.57 -5.19
CA ASN A 349 8.75 -14.17 -4.08
C ASN A 349 8.68 -13.27 -2.82
N ASP A 350 9.54 -12.25 -2.75
CA ASP A 350 9.91 -11.48 -1.57
C ASP A 350 10.55 -12.34 -0.44
N TYR A 351 11.25 -11.66 0.48
CA TYR A 351 11.66 -12.26 1.76
C TYR A 351 10.54 -12.10 2.78
N THR A 352 10.40 -13.05 3.72
CA THR A 352 9.34 -12.95 4.75
C THR A 352 9.80 -13.42 6.12
N ALA A 353 9.38 -12.69 7.16
CA ALA A 353 9.50 -13.11 8.55
C ALA A 353 8.10 -13.22 9.20
N LYS A 354 8.01 -13.98 10.30
CA LYS A 354 6.78 -14.03 11.12
C LYS A 354 6.73 -12.83 12.05
N VAL A 355 5.51 -12.39 12.36
CA VAL A 355 5.23 -11.45 13.45
C VAL A 355 4.39 -12.17 14.51
N GLU A 356 4.79 -12.09 15.77
CA GLU A 356 3.98 -12.51 16.91
C GLU A 356 2.78 -11.58 17.05
N SER A 357 1.58 -12.14 16.86
CA SER A 357 0.32 -11.41 16.98
C SER A 357 -0.82 -12.36 17.37
N ALA A 358 -1.97 -11.77 17.70
CA ALA A 358 -3.22 -12.52 17.84
C ALA A 358 -3.97 -12.70 16.50
N ALA A 359 -3.42 -12.21 15.37
CA ALA A 359 -4.05 -12.26 14.06
C ALA A 359 -3.62 -13.52 13.30
N GLU A 360 -4.58 -14.38 12.94
CA GLU A 360 -4.27 -15.56 12.14
C GLU A 360 -4.07 -15.22 10.66
N ARG A 361 -2.93 -15.65 10.11
CA ARG A 361 -2.63 -15.56 8.68
C ARG A 361 -3.56 -16.45 7.87
N THR A 362 -4.40 -15.86 7.02
CA THR A 362 -5.22 -16.62 6.06
C THR A 362 -4.32 -17.49 5.15
N PRO A 363 -4.55 -18.81 5.05
CA PRO A 363 -3.79 -19.68 4.14
C PRO A 363 -3.97 -19.31 2.67
N ARG A 364 -2.95 -19.57 1.84
CA ARG A 364 -3.08 -19.48 0.37
C ARG A 364 -3.87 -20.67 -0.16
N SER A 365 -4.66 -20.44 -1.20
CA SER A 365 -5.21 -21.51 -2.04
C SER A 365 -4.10 -22.27 -2.78
N ILE A 366 -4.33 -23.56 -2.98
CA ILE A 366 -3.48 -24.41 -3.81
C ILE A 366 -3.93 -24.26 -5.26
N LYS A 367 -3.02 -23.74 -6.10
CA LYS A 367 -3.21 -23.55 -7.53
C LYS A 367 -3.04 -24.84 -8.31
N ALA A 368 -2.06 -25.66 -7.92
CA ALA A 368 -1.78 -26.95 -8.50
C ALA A 368 -0.98 -27.83 -7.53
N VAL A 369 -1.06 -29.15 -7.69
CA VAL A 369 -0.09 -30.10 -7.11
C VAL A 369 0.47 -30.93 -8.25
N GLN A 370 1.80 -30.97 -8.38
CA GLN A 370 2.49 -31.78 -9.36
C GLN A 370 3.29 -32.86 -8.64
N ALA A 371 2.99 -34.13 -8.94
CA ALA A 371 3.69 -35.25 -8.35
C ALA A 371 4.90 -35.65 -9.21
N GLN A 372 6.11 -35.48 -8.68
CA GLN A 372 7.37 -35.87 -9.32
C GLN A 372 7.89 -37.17 -8.68
N ASP A 373 8.07 -38.20 -9.50
CA ASP A 373 8.69 -39.44 -9.05
C ASP A 373 10.22 -39.28 -8.95
N LEU A 374 10.78 -39.64 -7.79
CA LEU A 374 12.20 -39.60 -7.47
C LEU A 374 12.67 -40.98 -6.99
N ALA A 375 13.98 -41.21 -6.97
CA ALA A 375 14.56 -42.51 -6.58
C ALA A 375 14.23 -42.96 -5.13
N GLY A 376 13.79 -42.04 -4.26
CA GLY A 376 13.35 -42.31 -2.89
C GLY A 376 11.83 -42.33 -2.68
N GLY A 377 11.02 -42.15 -3.73
CA GLY A 377 9.56 -42.04 -3.64
C GLY A 377 9.00 -40.84 -4.41
N LYS A 378 7.72 -40.52 -4.17
CA LYS A 378 7.00 -39.46 -4.89
C LYS A 378 6.99 -38.15 -4.10
N LEU A 379 7.44 -37.07 -4.73
CA LEU A 379 7.44 -35.72 -4.18
C LEU A 379 6.24 -34.93 -4.72
N GLU A 380 5.49 -34.26 -3.86
CA GLU A 380 4.38 -33.38 -4.27
C GLU A 380 4.82 -31.90 -4.25
N LEU A 381 4.99 -31.34 -5.44
CA LEU A 381 5.25 -29.92 -5.65
C LEU A 381 3.94 -29.14 -5.63
N VAL A 382 3.64 -28.54 -4.48
CA VAL A 382 2.44 -27.72 -4.27
C VAL A 382 2.68 -26.29 -4.80
N GLN A 383 2.13 -25.97 -5.96
CA GLN A 383 2.04 -24.59 -6.43
C GLN A 383 0.88 -23.89 -5.73
N LEU A 384 1.18 -22.83 -4.99
CA LEU A 384 0.18 -21.95 -4.36
C LEU A 384 -0.16 -20.79 -5.29
N ASP A 385 -1.34 -20.20 -5.11
CA ASP A 385 -1.69 -18.99 -5.87
C ASP A 385 -0.77 -17.80 -5.54
N PRO A 386 -0.63 -16.82 -6.45
CA PRO A 386 -0.08 -15.51 -6.12
C PRO A 386 -0.86 -14.89 -4.96
N ARG A 387 -0.20 -14.12 -4.09
CA ARG A 387 -0.96 -13.33 -3.12
C ARG A 387 -1.70 -12.22 -3.87
N PRO A 388 -2.89 -11.78 -3.43
CA PRO A 388 -3.40 -10.47 -3.81
C PRO A 388 -2.29 -9.42 -3.65
N ASN A 389 -2.23 -8.45 -4.57
CA ASN A 389 -1.20 -7.40 -4.62
C ASN A 389 0.25 -7.82 -4.96
N SER A 390 0.57 -9.10 -5.20
CA SER A 390 1.99 -9.51 -5.41
C SER A 390 2.59 -9.18 -6.79
N ASN A 391 1.83 -8.71 -7.77
CA ASN A 391 2.37 -8.34 -9.09
C ASN A 391 3.01 -6.94 -9.07
N ARG A 392 4.22 -6.85 -8.50
CA ARG A 392 4.94 -5.59 -8.32
C ARG A 392 5.29 -4.89 -9.65
N ARG A 393 5.53 -5.62 -10.75
CA ARG A 393 5.87 -5.01 -12.05
C ARG A 393 4.74 -4.21 -12.71
N ALA A 394 3.48 -4.43 -12.33
CA ALA A 394 2.37 -3.56 -12.74
C ALA A 394 2.33 -2.28 -11.89
N ARG A 395 2.55 -2.42 -10.56
CA ARG A 395 2.44 -1.34 -9.56
C ARG A 395 3.48 -0.21 -9.69
N TRP A 396 4.54 -0.37 -10.48
CA TRP A 396 5.60 0.65 -10.65
C TRP A 396 5.33 1.60 -11.83
N LYS A 397 4.04 1.82 -12.18
CA LYS A 397 3.55 2.77 -13.20
C LYS A 397 2.81 3.98 -12.58
N GLU A 398 3.15 4.40 -11.37
CA GLU A 398 2.70 5.61 -10.66
C GLU A 398 3.53 5.61 -9.34
N GLU A 399 3.85 6.71 -8.68
CA GLU A 399 3.47 8.13 -8.81
C GLU A 399 4.58 8.96 -9.52
N ARG A 400 4.39 10.28 -9.70
CA ARG A 400 5.41 11.17 -10.30
C ARG A 400 5.33 12.62 -9.83
#